data_AF-A0A2K9PX42-F1
#
_entry.id   AF-A0A2K9PX42-F1
#
_cell.length_a   1.000
_cell.length_b   1.000
_cell.length_c   1.000
_cell.angle_alpha   90.00
_cell.angle_beta   90.00
_cell.angle_gamma   90.00
#
_symmetry.space_group_name_H-M   'P 1'
#
loop_
_entity.id
_entity.type
_entity.pdbx_description
1 polymer ?
#
loop_
_entity_poly.entity_id
_entity_poly.type
_entity_poly.pdbx_seq_one_letter_code
_entity_poly.pdbx_strand_id
1 'polypeptide(L)'
;MRKSLGEQIDFVERRTLNTVEQYKMELKNMFNYNELFFKDYPNVNLEENDSEKKILVKWGQVYDIEQLFEHAIVHILRHRRQIERFKIQLRE
;
A
#
# COMPACT_ATOMS: atom_id res chain seq x y z
N MET A 1 -7.90 -0.28 -4.49
CA MET A 1 -8.15 1.15 -4.74
C MET A 1 -8.45 1.38 -6.21
N ARG A 2 -7.48 1.52 -7.12
CA ARG A 2 -7.76 1.75 -8.56
C ARG A 2 -8.76 0.76 -9.20
N LYS A 3 -8.61 -0.53 -8.90
CA LYS A 3 -9.57 -1.57 -9.36
C LYS A 3 -11.01 -1.36 -8.86
N SER A 4 -11.22 -0.82 -7.66
CA SER A 4 -12.56 -0.50 -7.16
C SER A 4 -13.14 0.76 -7.80
N LEU A 5 -12.31 1.56 -8.49
CA LEU A 5 -12.73 2.68 -9.33
C LEU A 5 -12.92 2.29 -10.81
N GLY A 6 -12.90 0.99 -11.12
CA GLY A 6 -13.16 0.46 -12.46
C GLY A 6 -11.92 0.20 -13.32
N GLU A 7 -10.70 0.49 -12.84
CA GLU A 7 -9.48 0.18 -13.60
C GLU A 7 -9.25 -1.35 -13.70
N GLN A 8 -8.95 -1.83 -14.90
CA GLN A 8 -8.55 -3.22 -15.11
C GLN A 8 -7.05 -3.37 -14.85
N ILE A 9 -6.70 -3.63 -13.59
CA ILE A 9 -5.31 -3.82 -13.16
C ILE A 9 -5.15 -5.19 -12.52
N ASP A 10 -4.08 -5.87 -12.90
CA ASP A 10 -3.64 -7.12 -12.28
C ASP A 10 -2.89 -6.87 -10.98
N PHE A 11 -3.04 -7.80 -10.04
CA PHE A 11 -2.28 -7.73 -8.81
C PHE A 11 -0.81 -8.03 -9.10
N VAL A 12 0.08 -7.16 -8.61
CA VAL A 12 1.52 -7.39 -8.71
C VAL A 12 1.89 -8.66 -7.93
N GLU A 13 2.61 -9.57 -8.60
CA GLU A 13 3.12 -10.78 -7.96
C GLU A 13 4.23 -10.47 -6.96
N ARG A 14 4.31 -11.27 -5.89
CA ARG A 14 5.39 -11.15 -4.92
C ARG A 14 6.70 -11.59 -5.56
N ARG A 15 7.72 -10.74 -5.49
CA ARG A 15 9.06 -11.03 -5.99
C ARG A 15 10.13 -10.63 -4.98
N THR A 16 11.20 -11.41 -4.94
CA THR A 16 12.44 -11.04 -4.25
C THR A 16 13.35 -10.31 -5.21
N LEU A 17 14.06 -9.30 -4.71
CA LEU A 17 15.07 -8.57 -5.47
C LEU A 17 16.47 -8.98 -4.98
N ASN A 18 17.47 -8.78 -5.85
CA ASN A 18 18.82 -9.28 -5.63
C ASN A 18 19.75 -8.23 -5.01
N THR A 19 19.38 -6.94 -5.09
CA THR A 19 20.23 -5.85 -4.56
C THR A 19 19.45 -4.83 -3.74
N VAL A 20 20.15 -4.14 -2.85
CA VAL A 20 19.59 -3.06 -2.02
C VAL A 20 19.05 -1.93 -2.91
N GLU A 21 19.75 -1.60 -3.98
CA GLU A 21 19.37 -0.57 -4.95
C GLU A 21 18.05 -0.90 -5.64
N GLN A 22 17.84 -2.18 -6.00
CA GLN A 22 16.57 -2.64 -6.56
C GLN A 22 15.43 -2.47 -5.55
N TYR A 23 15.63 -2.84 -4.27
CA TYR A 23 14.61 -2.61 -3.24
C TYR A 23 14.30 -1.12 -3.06
N LYS A 24 15.31 -0.25 -3.04
CA LYS A 24 15.10 1.21 -2.95
C LYS A 24 14.29 1.74 -4.14
N MET A 25 14.62 1.29 -5.35
CA MET A 25 13.90 1.69 -6.56
C MET A 25 12.44 1.24 -6.52
N GLU A 26 12.18 -0.01 -6.16
CA GLU A 26 10.82 -0.54 -6.09
C GLU A 26 9.96 0.13 -5.02
N LEU A 27 10.55 0.49 -3.87
CA LEU A 27 9.86 1.29 -2.85
C LEU A 27 9.50 2.69 -3.38
N LYS A 28 10.38 3.32 -4.15
CA LYS A 28 10.12 4.61 -4.79
C LYS A 28 9.01 4.49 -5.86
N ASN A 29 9.05 3.44 -6.66
CA ASN A 29 8.00 3.16 -7.65
C ASN A 29 6.64 2.95 -6.99
N MET A 30 6.59 2.18 -5.90
CA MET A 30 5.38 1.98 -5.11
C MET A 30 4.84 3.31 -4.55
N PHE A 31 5.72 4.16 -4.01
CA PHE A 31 5.31 5.48 -3.51
C PHE A 31 4.75 6.37 -4.64
N ASN A 32 5.49 6.49 -5.75
CA ASN A 32 5.09 7.31 -6.89
C ASN A 32 3.75 6.86 -7.49
N TYR A 33 3.50 5.56 -7.56
CA TYR A 33 2.24 5.00 -8.05
C TYR A 33 1.03 5.42 -7.19
N ASN A 34 1.24 5.45 -5.87
CA ASN A 34 0.22 5.90 -4.92
C ASN A 34 0.07 7.44 -4.92
N GLU A 35 1.13 8.20 -5.16
CA GLU A 35 1.02 9.65 -5.35
C GLU A 35 0.25 9.99 -6.64
N LEU A 36 0.53 9.26 -7.72
CA LEU A 36 -0.15 9.41 -9.01
C LEU A 36 -1.66 9.12 -8.90
N PHE A 37 -2.07 8.23 -7.99
CA PHE A 37 -3.48 7.95 -7.74
C PHE A 37 -4.29 9.21 -7.41
N PHE A 38 -3.77 10.08 -6.54
CA PHE A 38 -4.45 11.33 -6.19
C PHE A 38 -4.40 12.37 -7.31
N LYS A 39 -3.43 12.28 -8.22
CA LYS A 39 -3.37 13.12 -9.42
C LYS A 39 -4.40 12.68 -10.46
N ASP A 40 -4.58 11.37 -10.62
CA ASP A 40 -5.54 10.80 -11.58
C ASP A 40 -6.98 10.93 -11.07
N TYR A 41 -7.19 10.88 -9.76
CA TYR A 41 -8.50 10.99 -9.11
C TYR A 41 -8.55 12.12 -8.07
N PRO A 42 -8.46 13.40 -8.50
CA PRO A 42 -8.37 14.54 -7.58
C PRO A 42 -9.63 14.74 -6.70
N ASN A 43 -10.78 14.27 -7.17
CA ASN A 43 -12.07 14.37 -6.47
C ASN A 43 -12.56 13.01 -5.94
N VAL A 44 -11.64 12.06 -5.72
CA VAL A 44 -12.02 10.75 -5.17
C VAL A 44 -12.67 10.91 -3.80
N ASN A 45 -13.75 10.18 -3.57
CA ASN A 45 -14.36 10.14 -2.24
C ASN A 45 -13.49 9.29 -1.30
N LEU A 46 -12.87 9.91 -0.29
CA LEU A 46 -11.96 9.24 0.63
C LEU A 46 -12.70 8.45 1.70
N GLU A 47 -13.76 9.05 2.22
CA GLU A 47 -14.62 8.52 3.28
C GLU A 47 -15.95 8.07 2.67
N GLU A 48 -16.30 6.80 2.85
CA GLU A 48 -17.58 6.25 2.42
C GLU A 48 -18.33 5.74 3.65
N ASN A 49 -19.62 6.03 3.76
CA ASN A 49 -20.45 5.56 4.88
C ASN A 49 -21.24 4.31 4.50
N ASP A 50 -21.58 4.18 3.21
CA ASP A 50 -22.28 3.04 2.67
C ASP A 50 -21.33 1.84 2.52
N SER A 51 -21.55 0.82 3.34
CA SER A 51 -20.70 -0.38 3.35
C SER A 51 -20.72 -1.15 2.02
N GLU A 52 -21.77 -1.03 1.22
CA GLU A 52 -21.86 -1.69 -0.09
C GLU A 52 -20.96 -1.01 -1.14
N LYS A 53 -20.60 0.26 -0.93
CA LYS A 53 -19.72 1.03 -1.82
C LYS A 53 -18.24 0.97 -1.40
N LYS A 54 -17.96 0.41 -0.22
CA LYS A 54 -16.59 0.20 0.27
C LYS A 54 -15.90 -0.96 -0.41
N ILE A 55 -14.59 -1.02 -0.22
CA ILE A 55 -13.69 -1.99 -0.85
C ILE A 55 -13.62 -3.23 0.03
N LEU A 56 -14.16 -4.36 -0.47
CA LEU A 56 -13.92 -5.68 0.11
C LEU A 56 -12.51 -6.14 -0.25
N VAL A 57 -11.62 -6.21 0.74
CA VAL A 57 -10.25 -6.70 0.54
C VAL A 57 -10.18 -8.22 0.66
N LYS A 58 -9.12 -8.82 0.10
CA LYS A 58 -8.96 -10.28 0.00
C LYS A 58 -8.97 -11.01 1.35
N TRP A 59 -8.71 -10.32 2.46
CA TRP A 59 -8.73 -10.89 3.81
C TRP A 59 -10.07 -10.67 4.54
N GLY A 60 -11.13 -10.29 3.81
CA GLY A 60 -12.52 -10.33 4.29
C GLY A 60 -13.02 -9.08 5.01
N GLN A 61 -12.18 -8.06 5.17
CA GLN A 61 -12.57 -6.77 5.77
C GLN A 61 -13.07 -5.80 4.70
N VAL A 62 -13.80 -4.78 5.14
CA VAL A 62 -14.36 -3.74 4.26
C VAL A 62 -13.76 -2.41 4.68
N TYR A 63 -13.23 -1.67 3.72
CA TYR A 63 -12.53 -0.40 3.96
C TYR A 63 -12.94 0.66 2.94
N ASP A 64 -12.99 1.91 3.37
CA ASP A 64 -12.94 3.04 2.45
C ASP A 64 -11.47 3.34 2.05
N ILE A 65 -11.28 4.37 1.21
CA ILE A 65 -9.97 4.68 0.64
C ILE A 65 -9.05 5.25 1.72
N GLU A 66 -9.56 6.12 2.59
CA GLU A 66 -8.80 6.68 3.71
C GLU A 66 -8.23 5.57 4.60
N GLN A 67 -9.09 4.66 5.06
CA GLN A 67 -8.69 3.56 5.93
C GLN A 67 -7.62 2.66 5.30
N LEU A 68 -7.69 2.41 3.98
CA LEU A 68 -6.66 1.63 3.28
C LEU A 68 -5.31 2.35 3.23
N PHE A 69 -5.30 3.67 3.03
CA PHE A 69 -4.06 4.45 3.05
C PHE A 69 -3.46 4.50 4.46
N GLU A 70 -4.28 4.71 5.49
CA GLU A 70 -3.83 4.63 6.89
C GLU A 70 -3.22 3.26 7.21
N HIS A 71 -3.90 2.18 6.80
CA HIS A 71 -3.40 0.82 6.94
C HIS A 71 -2.03 0.66 6.25
N ALA A 72 -1.90 1.14 5.01
CA ALA A 72 -0.64 1.06 4.26
C ALA A 72 0.51 1.81 4.96
N ILE A 73 0.25 3.01 5.48
CA ILE A 73 1.24 3.81 6.22
C ILE A 73 1.68 3.07 7.49
N VAL A 74 0.74 2.61 8.31
CA VAL A 74 1.04 1.86 9.54
C VAL A 74 1.79 0.56 9.23
N HIS A 75 1.45 -0.11 8.13
CA HIS A 75 2.13 -1.31 7.68
C HIS A 75 3.60 -1.06 7.29
N ILE A 76 3.89 0.02 6.56
CA ILE A 76 5.26 0.43 6.22
C ILE A 76 6.06 0.76 7.48
N LEU A 77 5.48 1.53 8.41
CA LEU A 77 6.15 1.89 9.67
C LEU A 77 6.43 0.67 10.54
N ARG A 78 5.50 -0.29 10.58
CA ARG A 78 5.68 -1.58 11.26
C ARG A 78 6.87 -2.35 10.70
N HIS A 79 6.97 -2.47 9.38
CA HIS A 79 8.09 -3.17 8.74
C HIS A 79 9.42 -2.46 8.94
N ARG A 80 9.46 -1.13 8.87
CA ARG A 80 10.65 -0.35 9.23
C ARG A 80 11.11 -0.68 10.64
N ARG A 81 10.20 -0.68 11.63
CA ARG A 81 10.52 -1.04 13.01
C ARG A 81 11.05 -2.47 13.13
N GLN A 82 10.49 -3.43 12.40
CA GLN A 82 10.98 -4.82 12.39
C GLN A 82 12.42 -4.90 11.88
N ILE A 83 12.75 -4.21 10.79
CA ILE A 83 14.11 -4.15 10.24
C ILE A 83 15.08 -3.52 11.25
N GLU A 84 14.71 -2.43 11.90
CA GLU A 84 15.58 -1.81 12.90
C GLU A 84 15.81 -2.73 14.11
N ARG A 85 14.79 -3.46 14.57
CA ARG A 85 14.98 -4.47 15.63
C ARG A 85 15.90 -5.61 15.19
N PHE A 86 15.77 -6.07 13.95
CA PHE A 86 16.64 -7.11 13.40
C PHE A 86 18.10 -6.66 13.33
N LYS A 87 18.35 -5.39 12.94
CA LYS A 87 19.70 -4.81 12.95
C LYS A 87 20.32 -4.73 14.35
N ILE A 88 19.52 -4.53 15.40
CA ILE A 88 19.99 -4.57 16.78
C ILE A 88 20.43 -5.99 17.14
N GLN A 89 19.58 -6.99 16.86
CA GLN A 89 19.87 -8.40 17.15
C GLN A 89 21.09 -8.95 16.40
N LEU A 90 21.38 -8.46 15.20
CA LEU A 90 22.58 -8.86 14.44
C LEU A 90 23.90 -8.27 14.97
N ARG A 91 23.83 -7.27 15.86
CA ARG A 91 25.00 -6.62 16.47
C ARG A 91 25.36 -7.23 17.83
N GLU A 92 24.51 -8.09 18.36
CA GLU A 92 24.75 -8.93 19.55
C GLU A 92 25.40 -10.25 19.14
#